data_AF-A0A7W0HZL4-F1
#
_entry.id   AF-A0A7W0HZL4-F1
#
_cell.length_a   1.000
_cell.length_b   1.000
_cell.length_c   1.000
_cell.angle_alpha   90.00
_cell.angle_beta   90.00
_cell.angle_gamma   90.00
#
_symmetry.space_group_name_H-M   'P 1'
#
loop_
_entity.id
_entity.type
_entity.pdbx_description
1 polymer ?
#
loop_
_entity_poly.entity_id
_entity_poly.type
_entity_poly.pdbx_seq_one_letter_code
_entity_poly.pdbx_strand_id
1 'polypeptide(L)'
;MNLYYTGICQLLDGNKALKGEGYYVKTDDNRLLYTESAPLETKVVTFQNLEDALFEGCKRIINNFSISKNNIDVYAFNLYADEYNSFYVYMNTIAGLENIVKKHYPNYSDTQIQSLKYNQGDFAFQFYPSDMGEVASTIEGFERMASDLSYEDEEAEEFLSDDVPVVAYEKKIFKDGHYLAALNVVKRLAKADAFSNLNKTEDFIYYAATGHDYNDYSLVMRKTIDPELFYQCFPDLRVKDEEFKSILVQQANNTVEECLDYWVEAFKSEFNKKSPYQYTKTEYDVFLSLERYSRELAKECVSRLHQKLGNGLEDNLDLDEIFIYVKALEFVVHNSDDEIINSCKLILETLDNESDEISVSISKDIKEILNVA
;
A
#
# COMPACT_ATOMS: atom_id res chain seq x y z
N MET A 1 5.74 11.02 11.55
CA MET A 1 5.02 9.73 11.43
C MET A 1 4.39 9.65 10.04
N ASN A 2 4.37 8.48 9.36
CA ASN A 2 3.82 8.38 8.00
C ASN A 2 2.52 7.55 7.96
N LEU A 3 1.38 8.22 8.12
CA LEU A 3 0.07 7.55 8.12
C LEU A 3 -0.46 7.26 6.71
N TYR A 4 0.21 7.67 5.63
CA TYR A 4 -0.20 7.43 4.25
C TYR A 4 -0.42 5.93 3.97
N TYR A 5 0.49 5.08 4.46
CA TYR A 5 0.42 3.63 4.26
C TYR A 5 -0.82 2.97 4.87
N THR A 6 -1.48 3.59 5.83
CA THR A 6 -2.74 3.06 6.38
C THR A 6 -3.84 2.98 5.32
N GLY A 7 -3.90 3.97 4.41
CA GLY A 7 -4.86 3.98 3.31
C GLY A 7 -4.59 2.88 2.28
N ILE A 8 -3.31 2.67 1.95
CA ILE A 8 -2.87 1.55 1.09
C ILE A 8 -3.24 0.21 1.75
N CYS A 9 -2.95 0.03 3.04
CA CYS A 9 -3.30 -1.20 3.75
C CYS A 9 -4.80 -1.46 3.79
N GLN A 10 -5.64 -0.43 4.04
CA GLN A 10 -7.09 -0.56 3.97
C GLN A 10 -7.56 -0.99 2.56
N LEU A 11 -6.98 -0.44 1.50
CA LEU A 11 -7.28 -0.81 0.11
C LEU A 11 -6.91 -2.28 -0.16
N LEU A 12 -5.70 -2.69 0.22
CA LEU A 12 -5.20 -4.06 0.01
C LEU A 12 -5.92 -5.09 0.88
N ASP A 13 -6.45 -4.69 2.03
CA ASP A 13 -7.29 -5.54 2.87
C ASP A 13 -8.74 -5.67 2.37
N GLY A 14 -9.19 -4.73 1.52
CA GLY A 14 -10.55 -4.66 1.01
C GLY A 14 -11.50 -3.86 1.90
N ASN A 15 -10.96 -3.16 2.91
CA ASN A 15 -11.73 -2.28 3.81
C ASN A 15 -11.95 -0.89 3.21
N LYS A 16 -11.23 -0.55 2.13
CA LYS A 16 -11.41 0.67 1.35
C LYS A 16 -11.53 0.35 -0.13
N ALA A 17 -12.46 1.00 -0.81
CA ALA A 17 -12.63 0.87 -2.25
C ALA A 17 -11.56 1.70 -3.00
N LEU A 18 -11.24 1.28 -4.23
CA LEU A 18 -10.44 2.11 -5.14
C LEU A 18 -11.13 3.48 -5.34
N LYS A 19 -10.36 4.56 -5.15
CA LYS A 19 -10.82 5.93 -5.34
C LYS A 19 -10.28 6.52 -6.63
N GLY A 20 -11.07 7.40 -7.26
CA GLY A 20 -10.67 8.14 -8.45
C GLY A 20 -11.62 7.91 -9.61
N GLU A 21 -12.45 8.91 -9.88
CA GLU A 21 -13.27 8.97 -11.09
C GLU A 21 -12.53 9.71 -12.21
N GLY A 22 -13.01 9.56 -13.44
CA GLY A 22 -12.39 10.16 -14.61
C GLY A 22 -11.15 9.43 -15.12
N TYR A 23 -10.44 10.11 -16.01
CA TYR A 23 -9.37 9.55 -16.82
C TYR A 23 -8.22 10.53 -16.94
N TYR A 24 -7.00 10.00 -16.88
CA TYR A 24 -5.83 10.70 -17.37
C TYR A 24 -5.63 10.34 -18.85
N VAL A 25 -5.41 11.35 -19.69
CA VAL A 25 -5.36 11.24 -21.15
C VAL A 25 -4.01 11.73 -21.65
N LYS A 26 -3.32 10.88 -22.40
CA LYS A 26 -2.12 11.27 -23.13
C LYS A 26 -2.52 11.72 -24.53
N THR A 27 -2.11 12.92 -24.93
CA THR A 27 -2.37 13.49 -26.26
C THR A 27 -1.22 13.20 -27.23
N ASP A 28 -1.43 13.48 -28.53
CA ASP A 28 -0.43 13.27 -29.59
C ASP A 28 0.77 14.21 -29.49
N ASP A 29 0.59 15.39 -28.90
CA ASP A 29 1.64 16.33 -28.52
C ASP A 29 2.30 16.01 -27.16
N ASN A 30 2.01 14.82 -26.60
CA ASN A 30 2.61 14.27 -25.38
C ASN A 30 2.26 15.02 -24.09
N ARG A 31 1.22 15.85 -24.07
CA ARG A 31 0.64 16.39 -22.82
C ARG A 31 -0.16 15.33 -22.07
N LEU A 32 -0.28 15.53 -20.77
CA LEU A 32 -1.07 14.70 -19.87
C LEU A 32 -2.21 15.54 -19.29
N LEU A 33 -3.44 15.17 -19.63
CA LEU A 33 -4.64 15.94 -19.34
C LEU A 33 -5.63 15.11 -18.52
N TYR A 34 -6.56 15.75 -17.83
CA TYR A 34 -7.64 15.11 -17.09
C TYR A 34 -9.00 15.32 -17.77
N THR A 35 -9.85 14.30 -17.73
CA THR A 35 -11.26 14.40 -18.11
C THR A 35 -12.13 13.53 -17.23
N GLU A 36 -13.34 13.99 -16.92
CA GLU A 36 -14.32 13.21 -16.15
C GLU A 36 -14.91 12.05 -16.96
N SER A 37 -14.95 12.17 -18.29
CA SER A 37 -15.58 11.21 -19.19
C SER A 37 -14.59 10.65 -20.20
N ALA A 38 -14.72 9.36 -20.53
CA ALA A 38 -13.83 8.73 -21.49
C ALA A 38 -13.87 9.46 -22.85
N PRO A 39 -12.71 9.86 -23.41
CA PRO A 39 -12.65 10.48 -24.73
C PRO A 39 -13.21 9.54 -25.81
N LEU A 40 -13.94 10.10 -26.78
CA LEU A 40 -14.49 9.34 -27.89
C LEU A 40 -13.38 8.73 -28.77
N GLU A 41 -13.65 7.54 -29.32
CA GLU A 41 -12.75 6.84 -30.26
C GLU A 41 -11.31 6.60 -29.75
N THR A 42 -11.11 6.70 -28.43
CA THR A 42 -9.79 6.56 -27.78
C THR A 42 -9.69 5.19 -27.10
N LYS A 43 -8.49 4.59 -27.14
CA LYS A 43 -8.23 3.39 -26.33
C LYS A 43 -8.25 3.78 -24.85
N VAL A 44 -9.22 3.23 -24.12
CA VAL A 44 -9.30 3.35 -22.66
C VAL A 44 -8.68 2.11 -22.02
N VAL A 45 -7.75 2.32 -21.09
CA VAL A 45 -7.18 1.30 -20.23
C VAL A 45 -7.86 1.39 -18.87
N THR A 46 -8.69 0.39 -18.60
CA THR A 46 -9.31 0.22 -17.28
C THR A 46 -8.36 -0.48 -16.31
N PHE A 47 -8.70 -0.41 -15.02
CA PHE A 47 -8.03 -1.18 -13.97
C PHE A 47 -7.95 -2.68 -14.33
N GLN A 48 -9.05 -3.25 -14.83
CA GLN A 48 -9.08 -4.65 -15.24
C GLN A 48 -8.14 -4.93 -16.42
N ASN A 49 -7.99 -3.99 -17.36
CA ASN A 49 -7.07 -4.12 -18.48
C ASN A 49 -5.61 -4.11 -18.02
N LEU A 50 -5.26 -3.29 -17.02
CA LEU A 50 -3.92 -3.32 -16.42
C LEU A 50 -3.66 -4.66 -15.72
N GLU A 51 -4.61 -5.16 -14.93
CA GLU A 51 -4.49 -6.47 -14.29
C GLU A 51 -4.34 -7.60 -15.32
N ASP A 52 -5.12 -7.59 -16.40
CA ASP A 52 -5.01 -8.58 -17.48
C ASP A 52 -3.64 -8.52 -18.18
N ALA A 53 -3.14 -7.30 -18.43
CA ALA A 53 -1.82 -7.10 -19.01
C ALA A 53 -0.70 -7.64 -18.10
N LEU A 54 -0.75 -7.31 -16.80
CA LEU A 54 0.20 -7.82 -15.80
C LEU A 54 0.11 -9.35 -15.67
N PHE A 55 -1.09 -9.91 -15.65
CA PHE A 55 -1.31 -11.36 -15.54
C PHE A 55 -0.72 -12.13 -16.73
N GLU A 56 -1.02 -11.71 -17.96
CA GLU A 56 -0.46 -12.37 -19.15
C GLU A 56 1.05 -12.12 -19.29
N GLY A 57 1.52 -10.93 -18.91
CA GLY A 57 2.93 -10.58 -18.86
C GLY A 57 3.73 -11.46 -17.90
N CYS A 58 3.24 -11.60 -16.67
CA CYS A 58 3.84 -12.48 -15.67
C CYS A 58 3.81 -13.94 -16.12
N LYS A 59 2.70 -14.44 -16.68
CA LYS A 59 2.65 -15.81 -17.25
C LYS A 59 3.70 -16.03 -18.31
N ARG A 60 3.95 -15.06 -19.18
CA ARG A 60 5.00 -15.13 -20.19
C ARG A 60 6.37 -15.25 -19.54
N ILE A 61 6.69 -14.38 -18.57
CA ILE A 61 7.97 -14.42 -17.84
C ILE A 61 8.14 -15.77 -17.14
N ILE A 62 7.12 -16.23 -16.42
CA ILE A 62 7.10 -17.54 -15.74
C ILE A 62 7.38 -18.68 -16.73
N ASN A 63 6.65 -18.73 -17.85
CA ASN A 63 6.82 -19.76 -18.86
C ASN A 63 8.22 -19.75 -19.46
N ASN A 64 8.73 -18.58 -19.84
CA ASN A 64 10.07 -18.42 -20.40
C ASN A 64 11.15 -18.83 -19.41
N PHE A 65 11.01 -18.43 -18.14
CA PHE A 65 11.95 -18.81 -17.10
C PHE A 65 11.92 -20.32 -16.86
N SER A 66 10.73 -20.92 -16.84
CA SER A 66 10.54 -22.33 -16.51
C SER A 66 11.23 -23.32 -17.47
N ILE A 67 11.40 -22.94 -18.74
CA ILE A 67 12.11 -23.72 -19.76
C ILE A 67 13.60 -23.33 -19.89
N SER A 68 14.04 -22.33 -19.15
CA SER A 68 15.42 -21.88 -19.16
C SER A 68 16.30 -22.83 -18.33
N LYS A 69 17.61 -22.76 -18.56
CA LYS A 69 18.62 -23.48 -17.75
C LYS A 69 18.69 -22.99 -16.29
N ASN A 70 18.05 -21.87 -15.97
CA ASN A 70 18.08 -21.25 -14.64
C ASN A 70 16.91 -21.72 -13.76
N ASN A 71 15.93 -22.49 -14.29
CA ASN A 71 14.84 -23.05 -13.49
C ASN A 71 15.31 -24.26 -12.66
N ILE A 72 16.21 -24.01 -11.71
CA ILE A 72 16.80 -24.99 -10.81
C ILE A 72 16.69 -24.42 -9.40
N ASP A 73 16.05 -25.18 -8.50
CA ASP A 73 15.89 -24.80 -7.09
C ASP A 73 15.38 -23.36 -6.91
N VAL A 74 14.38 -22.99 -7.71
CA VAL A 74 13.67 -21.71 -7.59
C VAL A 74 12.90 -21.74 -6.27
N TYR A 75 13.05 -20.69 -5.47
CA TYR A 75 12.40 -20.58 -4.17
C TYR A 75 11.56 -19.30 -4.01
N ALA A 76 11.66 -18.34 -4.94
CA ALA A 76 10.89 -17.11 -4.86
C ALA A 76 10.46 -16.59 -6.23
N PHE A 77 9.20 -16.16 -6.29
CA PHE A 77 8.65 -15.25 -7.31
C PHE A 77 8.07 -14.03 -6.62
N ASN A 78 8.37 -12.83 -7.11
CA ASN A 78 7.77 -11.61 -6.61
C ASN A 78 7.30 -10.72 -7.75
N LEU A 79 6.05 -10.24 -7.67
CA LEU A 79 5.56 -9.12 -8.47
C LEU A 79 5.62 -7.87 -7.60
N TYR A 80 6.58 -7.02 -7.91
CA TYR A 80 6.89 -5.79 -7.19
C TYR A 80 6.19 -4.62 -7.88
N ALA A 81 5.42 -3.86 -7.11
CA ALA A 81 4.91 -2.55 -7.48
C ALA A 81 5.50 -1.54 -6.50
N ASP A 82 6.15 -0.47 -6.96
CA ASP A 82 6.80 0.48 -6.05
C ASP A 82 6.05 1.81 -5.92
N GLU A 83 6.58 2.67 -5.05
CA GLU A 83 6.14 4.04 -4.82
C GLU A 83 6.28 4.94 -6.06
N TYR A 84 7.10 4.55 -7.04
CA TYR A 84 7.27 5.23 -8.33
C TYR A 84 6.33 4.68 -9.42
N ASN A 85 5.28 3.95 -9.04
CA ASN A 85 4.30 3.35 -9.94
C ASN A 85 4.91 2.38 -10.97
N SER A 86 6.06 1.77 -10.66
CA SER A 86 6.75 0.85 -11.55
C SER A 86 6.48 -0.61 -11.18
N PHE A 87 6.44 -1.48 -12.18
CA PHE A 87 6.27 -2.92 -12.01
C PHE A 87 7.52 -3.69 -12.38
N TYR A 88 7.92 -4.62 -11.51
CA TYR A 88 9.03 -5.52 -11.76
C TYR A 88 8.68 -6.94 -11.34
N VAL A 89 9.22 -7.91 -12.06
CA VAL A 89 9.16 -9.31 -11.62
C VAL A 89 10.55 -9.71 -11.14
N TYR A 90 10.63 -10.18 -9.91
CA TYR A 90 11.84 -10.75 -9.35
C TYR A 90 11.68 -12.26 -9.21
N MET A 91 12.73 -13.01 -9.53
CA MET A 91 12.83 -14.43 -9.23
C MET A 91 14.20 -14.74 -8.61
N ASN A 92 14.25 -15.74 -7.75
CA ASN A 92 15.53 -16.21 -7.24
C ASN A 92 15.63 -17.73 -7.15
N THR A 93 16.88 -18.18 -7.16
CA THR A 93 17.29 -19.59 -7.08
C THR A 93 18.32 -19.72 -5.97
N ILE A 94 18.48 -20.92 -5.42
CA ILE A 94 19.51 -21.17 -4.39
C ILE A 94 20.91 -20.76 -4.90
N ALA A 95 21.26 -21.15 -6.12
CA ALA A 95 22.54 -20.78 -6.74
C ALA A 95 22.69 -19.26 -6.94
N GLY A 96 21.58 -18.57 -7.25
CA GLY A 96 21.55 -17.10 -7.36
C GLY A 96 21.87 -16.41 -6.04
N LEU A 97 21.21 -16.84 -4.95
CA LEU A 97 21.46 -16.36 -3.59
C LEU A 97 22.91 -16.60 -3.17
N GLU A 98 23.42 -17.83 -3.34
CA GLU A 98 24.80 -18.18 -2.98
C GLU A 98 25.82 -17.28 -3.68
N ASN A 99 25.59 -16.96 -4.95
CA ASN A 99 26.46 -16.08 -5.71
C ASN A 99 26.42 -14.63 -5.21
N ILE A 100 25.23 -14.10 -4.89
CA ILE A 100 25.08 -12.75 -4.33
C ILE A 100 25.73 -12.66 -2.94
N VAL A 101 25.46 -13.62 -2.06
CA VAL A 101 26.06 -13.72 -0.72
C VAL A 101 27.58 -13.78 -0.81
N LYS A 102 28.14 -14.65 -1.66
CA LYS A 102 29.59 -14.76 -1.84
C LYS A 102 30.23 -13.45 -2.30
N LYS A 103 29.54 -12.68 -3.14
CA LYS A 103 30.06 -11.46 -3.75
C LYS A 103 29.94 -10.25 -2.83
N HIS A 104 28.79 -10.08 -2.18
CA HIS A 104 28.44 -8.86 -1.45
C HIS A 104 28.47 -9.03 0.07
N TYR A 105 28.30 -10.27 0.57
CA TYR A 105 28.12 -10.59 1.98
C TYR A 105 29.00 -11.75 2.47
N PRO A 106 30.31 -11.79 2.15
CA PRO A 106 31.16 -12.97 2.39
C PRO A 106 31.34 -13.33 3.88
N ASN A 107 31.02 -12.41 4.78
CA ASN A 107 31.17 -12.57 6.23
C ASN A 107 29.82 -12.67 6.96
N TYR A 108 28.70 -12.75 6.24
CA TYR A 108 27.39 -12.89 6.88
C TYR A 108 27.25 -14.29 7.47
N SER A 109 26.69 -14.34 8.67
CA SER A 109 26.24 -15.60 9.29
C SER A 109 25.03 -16.17 8.55
N ASP A 110 24.74 -17.46 8.75
CA ASP A 110 23.57 -18.12 8.15
C ASP A 110 22.27 -17.38 8.48
N THR A 111 22.10 -16.89 9.71
CA THR A 111 20.93 -16.10 10.12
C THR A 111 20.80 -14.80 9.32
N GLN A 112 21.91 -14.11 9.08
CA GLN A 112 21.91 -12.90 8.25
C GLN A 112 21.63 -13.24 6.78
N ILE A 113 22.18 -14.35 6.27
CA ILE A 113 21.89 -14.81 4.91
C ILE A 113 20.40 -15.14 4.75
N GLN A 114 19.77 -15.76 5.75
CA GLN A 114 18.33 -16.02 5.71
C GLN A 114 17.51 -14.73 5.63
N SER A 115 17.93 -13.65 6.29
CA SER A 115 17.24 -12.35 6.16
C SER A 115 17.35 -11.73 4.77
N LEU A 116 18.39 -12.07 4.00
CA LEU A 116 18.55 -11.62 2.60
C LEU A 116 17.77 -12.45 1.61
N LYS A 117 17.39 -13.68 1.98
CA LYS A 117 16.83 -14.68 1.06
C LYS A 117 15.64 -14.14 0.26
N TYR A 118 14.80 -13.30 0.87
CA TYR A 118 13.60 -12.74 0.26
C TYR A 118 13.67 -11.22 0.02
N ASN A 119 14.87 -10.63 0.15
CA ASN A 119 15.12 -9.24 -0.19
C ASN A 119 15.25 -9.08 -1.71
N GLN A 120 14.34 -8.34 -2.35
CA GLN A 120 14.26 -8.16 -3.80
C GLN A 120 15.55 -7.57 -4.37
N GLY A 121 16.24 -6.69 -3.64
CA GLY A 121 17.51 -6.09 -4.05
C GLY A 121 18.65 -7.10 -4.24
N ASP A 122 18.50 -8.30 -3.67
CA ASP A 122 19.47 -9.40 -3.72
C ASP A 122 19.05 -10.55 -4.65
N PHE A 123 17.96 -10.38 -5.41
CA PHE A 123 17.51 -11.41 -6.34
C PHE A 123 18.39 -11.47 -7.58
N ALA A 124 18.73 -12.68 -8.02
CA ALA A 124 19.60 -12.87 -9.17
C ALA A 124 18.91 -12.55 -10.51
N PHE A 125 17.57 -12.54 -10.55
CA PHE A 125 16.79 -12.31 -11.75
C PHE A 125 15.76 -11.21 -11.52
N GLN A 126 15.84 -10.16 -12.33
CA GLN A 126 14.88 -9.07 -12.42
C GLN A 126 14.41 -8.98 -13.88
N PHE A 127 13.10 -8.86 -14.06
CA PHE A 127 12.45 -8.70 -15.36
C PHE A 127 11.64 -7.41 -15.35
N TYR A 128 11.68 -6.72 -16.47
CA TYR A 128 11.03 -5.44 -16.70
C TYR A 128 9.73 -5.63 -17.49
N PRO A 129 8.86 -4.62 -17.57
CA PRO A 129 7.67 -4.69 -18.43
C PRO A 129 8.00 -5.07 -19.87
N SER A 130 9.13 -4.63 -20.41
CA SER A 130 9.60 -5.02 -21.76
C SER A 130 9.78 -6.53 -21.97
N ASP A 131 10.01 -7.31 -20.90
CA ASP A 131 10.09 -8.78 -20.94
C ASP A 131 8.72 -9.47 -21.00
N MET A 132 7.63 -8.72 -20.75
CA MET A 132 6.25 -9.21 -20.71
C MET A 132 5.61 -9.39 -22.09
N GLY A 133 6.29 -9.02 -23.18
CA GLY A 133 5.83 -9.23 -24.55
C GLY A 133 4.84 -8.16 -25.03
N GLU A 134 3.82 -8.54 -25.80
CA GLU A 134 2.93 -7.57 -26.47
C GLU A 134 2.13 -6.70 -25.50
N VAL A 135 1.85 -7.22 -24.30
CA VAL A 135 1.14 -6.50 -23.23
C VAL A 135 1.99 -5.43 -22.54
N ALA A 136 3.32 -5.44 -22.74
CA ALA A 136 4.26 -4.47 -22.15
C ALA A 136 3.84 -3.02 -22.42
N SER A 137 3.33 -2.75 -23.62
CA SER A 137 2.87 -1.41 -24.04
C SER A 137 1.80 -0.80 -23.14
N THR A 138 0.95 -1.63 -22.50
CA THR A 138 -0.09 -1.16 -21.57
C THR A 138 0.51 -0.85 -20.20
N ILE A 139 1.51 -1.61 -19.76
CA ILE A 139 2.16 -1.43 -18.47
C ILE A 139 3.11 -0.23 -18.54
N GLU A 140 4.00 -0.19 -19.53
CA GLU A 140 4.92 0.94 -19.77
C GLU A 140 4.19 2.24 -20.11
N GLY A 141 2.96 2.15 -20.65
CA GLY A 141 2.11 3.31 -20.87
C GLY A 141 1.62 3.91 -19.56
N PHE A 142 1.17 3.06 -18.62
CA PHE A 142 0.84 3.46 -17.25
C PHE A 142 2.05 4.06 -16.53
N GLU A 143 3.19 3.36 -16.49
CA GLU A 143 4.39 3.82 -15.76
C GLU A 143 4.88 5.19 -16.25
N ARG A 144 4.87 5.42 -17.57
CA ARG A 144 5.23 6.72 -18.15
C ARG A 144 4.26 7.82 -17.75
N MET A 145 2.96 7.57 -17.84
CA MET A 145 1.96 8.55 -17.41
C MET A 145 2.07 8.83 -15.92
N ALA A 146 2.33 7.81 -15.10
CA ALA A 146 2.49 7.98 -13.66
C ALA A 146 3.74 8.80 -13.31
N SER A 147 4.84 8.62 -14.05
CA SER A 147 6.04 9.45 -13.90
C SER A 147 5.84 10.90 -14.35
N ASP A 148 4.89 11.16 -15.26
CA ASP A 148 4.54 12.51 -15.72
C ASP A 148 3.58 13.22 -14.75
N LEU A 149 2.80 12.46 -13.96
CA LEU A 149 1.99 13.01 -12.86
C LEU A 149 2.92 13.39 -11.71
N SER A 150 2.85 14.63 -11.25
CA SER A 150 3.44 15.00 -9.97
C SER A 150 2.78 14.19 -8.84
N TYR A 151 3.57 13.87 -7.80
CA TYR A 151 3.06 13.25 -6.57
C TYR A 151 1.90 14.02 -5.93
N GLU A 152 1.78 15.32 -6.22
CA GLU A 152 0.69 16.19 -5.82
C GLU A 152 -0.39 16.18 -6.91
N ASP A 153 -1.38 15.33 -6.70
CA ASP A 153 -2.41 14.82 -7.63
C ASP A 153 -3.48 15.86 -8.07
N GLU A 154 -3.09 17.14 -8.22
CA GLU A 154 -4.03 18.27 -8.39
C GLU A 154 -3.87 19.10 -9.68
N GLU A 155 -2.89 18.83 -10.56
CA GLU A 155 -2.55 19.78 -11.65
C GLU A 155 -2.52 19.23 -13.08
N ALA A 156 -3.16 18.10 -13.37
CA ALA A 156 -3.38 17.74 -14.78
C ALA A 156 -4.33 18.78 -15.42
N GLU A 157 -3.88 19.43 -16.49
CA GLU A 157 -4.68 20.38 -17.26
C GLU A 157 -5.98 19.71 -17.76
N GLU A 158 -7.06 20.48 -17.89
CA GLU A 158 -8.34 19.98 -18.39
C GLU A 158 -8.23 19.60 -19.88
N PHE A 159 -8.78 18.43 -20.24
CA PHE A 159 -8.88 17.99 -21.63
C PHE A 159 -9.94 18.80 -22.40
N LEU A 160 -9.53 19.45 -23.48
CA LEU A 160 -10.34 20.32 -24.33
C LEU A 160 -10.74 19.63 -25.64
N SER A 161 -11.62 20.29 -26.41
CA SER A 161 -12.19 19.71 -27.64
C SER A 161 -11.26 19.70 -28.85
N ASP A 162 -10.19 20.50 -28.83
CA ASP A 162 -9.13 20.55 -29.83
C ASP A 162 -7.95 19.61 -29.53
N ASP A 163 -7.94 18.98 -28.35
CA ASP A 163 -6.95 17.97 -27.99
C ASP A 163 -7.18 16.66 -28.76
N VAL A 164 -6.08 16.05 -29.22
CA VAL A 164 -6.11 14.78 -29.95
C VAL A 164 -5.68 13.66 -29.00
N PRO A 165 -6.61 12.84 -28.49
CA PRO A 165 -6.30 11.81 -27.50
C PRO A 165 -5.63 10.59 -28.16
N VAL A 166 -4.55 10.09 -27.56
CA VAL A 166 -3.85 8.87 -28.00
C VAL A 166 -4.27 7.66 -27.16
N VAL A 167 -4.31 7.83 -25.83
CA VAL A 167 -4.71 6.79 -24.88
C VAL A 167 -5.24 7.44 -23.60
N ALA A 168 -6.20 6.79 -22.96
CA ALA A 168 -6.73 7.19 -21.66
C ALA A 168 -6.58 6.06 -20.64
N TYR A 169 -6.27 6.38 -19.38
CA TYR A 169 -6.21 5.44 -18.26
C TYR A 169 -7.19 5.90 -17.18
N GLU A 170 -7.92 4.97 -16.57
CA GLU A 170 -8.78 5.30 -15.42
C GLU A 170 -7.94 5.91 -14.27
N LYS A 171 -8.38 7.04 -13.71
CA LYS A 171 -7.66 7.76 -12.64
C LYS A 171 -7.34 6.88 -11.43
N LYS A 172 -8.26 5.99 -11.04
CA LYS A 172 -8.10 5.08 -9.89
C LYS A 172 -6.91 4.13 -9.99
N ILE A 173 -6.31 3.95 -11.17
CA ILE A 173 -5.12 3.13 -11.33
C ILE A 173 -3.92 3.79 -10.63
N PHE A 174 -3.81 5.12 -10.69
CA PHE A 174 -2.69 5.92 -10.18
C PHE A 174 -2.81 6.23 -8.67
N LYS A 175 -4.03 6.15 -8.12
CA LYS A 175 -4.30 6.34 -6.68
C LYS A 175 -4.20 5.02 -5.93
N ASP A 176 -2.98 4.52 -5.74
CA ASP A 176 -2.64 3.25 -5.06
C ASP A 176 -3.20 1.98 -5.74
N GLY A 177 -3.92 2.12 -6.85
CA GLY A 177 -4.54 1.01 -7.55
C GLY A 177 -3.51 0.02 -8.08
N HIS A 178 -2.34 0.49 -8.51
CA HIS A 178 -1.26 -0.38 -8.99
C HIS A 178 -0.81 -1.42 -7.96
N TYR A 179 -0.78 -1.08 -6.67
CA TYR A 179 -0.51 -2.05 -5.60
C TYR A 179 -1.59 -3.15 -5.54
N LEU A 180 -2.86 -2.76 -5.61
CA LEU A 180 -3.98 -3.71 -5.61
C LEU A 180 -3.94 -4.59 -6.87
N ALA A 181 -3.59 -4.03 -8.02
CA ALA A 181 -3.43 -4.78 -9.26
C ALA A 181 -2.34 -5.86 -9.12
N ALA A 182 -1.16 -5.51 -8.56
CA ALA A 182 -0.10 -6.49 -8.29
C ALA A 182 -0.57 -7.62 -7.36
N LEU A 183 -1.23 -7.28 -6.25
CA LEU A 183 -1.77 -8.26 -5.30
C LEU A 183 -2.78 -9.21 -5.96
N ASN A 184 -3.72 -8.66 -6.73
CA ASN A 184 -4.75 -9.45 -7.42
C ASN A 184 -4.16 -10.34 -8.51
N VAL A 185 -3.16 -9.84 -9.24
CA VAL A 185 -2.46 -10.61 -10.28
C VAL A 185 -1.75 -11.81 -9.67
N VAL A 186 -1.01 -11.66 -8.57
CA VAL A 186 -0.34 -12.79 -7.91
C VAL A 186 -1.36 -13.83 -7.42
N LYS A 187 -2.46 -13.39 -6.81
CA LYS A 187 -3.56 -14.30 -6.41
C LYS A 187 -4.17 -15.03 -7.61
N ARG A 188 -4.36 -14.34 -8.74
CA ARG A 188 -4.91 -14.92 -9.97
C ARG A 188 -3.95 -15.91 -10.61
N LEU A 189 -2.64 -15.63 -10.61
CA LEU A 189 -1.59 -16.55 -11.07
C LEU A 189 -1.58 -17.85 -10.24
N ALA A 190 -1.68 -17.72 -8.92
CA ALA A 190 -1.77 -18.86 -8.01
C ALA A 190 -3.02 -19.72 -8.30
N LYS A 191 -4.19 -19.09 -8.43
CA LYS A 191 -5.45 -19.77 -8.77
C LYS A 191 -5.42 -20.46 -10.14
N ALA A 192 -4.65 -19.91 -11.08
CA ALA A 192 -4.46 -20.48 -12.42
C ALA A 192 -3.35 -21.55 -12.48
N ASP A 193 -2.77 -21.94 -11.34
CA ASP A 193 -1.65 -22.89 -11.22
C ASP A 193 -0.43 -22.51 -12.08
N ALA A 194 -0.21 -21.20 -12.29
CA ALA A 194 0.85 -20.70 -13.15
C ALA A 194 2.25 -21.03 -12.60
N PHE A 195 2.38 -21.19 -11.29
CA PHE A 195 3.66 -21.39 -10.62
C PHE A 195 4.11 -22.86 -10.52
N SER A 196 3.27 -23.82 -10.92
CA SER A 196 3.58 -25.27 -10.85
C SER A 196 4.93 -25.64 -11.49
N ASN A 197 5.29 -24.98 -12.59
CA ASN A 197 6.54 -25.22 -13.30
C ASN A 197 7.77 -24.58 -12.64
N LEU A 198 7.58 -23.61 -11.73
CA LEU A 198 8.63 -22.95 -10.96
C LEU A 198 8.81 -23.53 -9.56
N ASN A 199 7.78 -24.15 -8.99
CA ASN A 199 7.86 -24.74 -7.66
C ASN A 199 8.83 -25.93 -7.66
N LYS A 200 10.09 -25.68 -7.28
CA LYS A 200 11.19 -26.68 -7.24
C LYS A 200 11.72 -26.95 -5.83
N THR A 201 11.24 -26.22 -4.83
CA THR A 201 11.74 -26.26 -3.45
C THR A 201 10.57 -26.34 -2.48
N GLU A 202 10.78 -26.95 -1.31
CA GLU A 202 9.73 -27.07 -0.28
C GLU A 202 9.29 -25.70 0.28
N ASP A 203 10.16 -24.70 0.16
CA ASP A 203 9.96 -23.34 0.64
C ASP A 203 9.70 -22.34 -0.50
N PHE A 204 9.30 -22.82 -1.68
CA PHE A 204 8.93 -21.95 -2.79
C PHE A 204 7.73 -21.06 -2.43
N ILE A 205 7.94 -19.74 -2.46
CA ILE A 205 6.89 -18.75 -2.26
C ILE A 205 6.69 -17.87 -3.49
N TYR A 206 5.47 -17.38 -3.65
CA TYR A 206 5.13 -16.29 -4.56
C TYR A 206 4.40 -15.20 -3.79
N TYR A 207 4.72 -13.94 -4.06
CA TYR A 207 4.09 -12.82 -3.36
C TYR A 207 4.07 -11.55 -4.18
N ALA A 208 3.12 -10.67 -3.86
CA ALA A 208 3.17 -9.27 -4.29
C ALA A 208 3.94 -8.46 -3.25
N ALA A 209 4.51 -7.33 -3.67
CA ALA A 209 5.20 -6.40 -2.78
C ALA A 209 4.94 -4.94 -3.21
N THR A 210 4.97 -4.02 -2.25
CA THR A 210 4.71 -2.58 -2.42
C THR A 210 5.97 -1.72 -2.34
N GLY A 211 7.13 -2.31 -2.02
CA GLY A 211 8.35 -1.53 -1.72
C GLY A 211 8.43 -1.00 -0.30
N HIS A 212 7.45 -1.32 0.54
CA HIS A 212 7.45 -0.97 1.95
C HIS A 212 7.48 -2.25 2.79
N ASP A 213 8.66 -2.62 3.28
CA ASP A 213 8.90 -3.88 4.00
C ASP A 213 7.85 -4.16 5.07
N TYR A 214 7.50 -3.15 5.88
CA TYR A 214 6.51 -3.35 6.94
C TYR A 214 5.12 -3.69 6.39
N ASN A 215 4.69 -3.12 5.26
CA ASN A 215 3.40 -3.47 4.64
C ASN A 215 3.47 -4.85 4.01
N ASP A 216 4.61 -5.16 3.39
CA ASP A 216 4.83 -6.43 2.70
C ASP A 216 4.77 -7.59 3.69
N TYR A 217 5.55 -7.53 4.77
CA TYR A 217 5.57 -8.57 5.80
C TYR A 217 4.31 -8.58 6.69
N SER A 218 3.71 -7.42 6.98
CA SER A 218 2.51 -7.37 7.84
C SER A 218 1.23 -7.79 7.10
N LEU A 219 1.13 -7.56 5.79
CA LEU A 219 -0.11 -7.69 5.04
C LEU A 219 0.05 -8.42 3.69
N VAL A 220 0.85 -7.88 2.78
CA VAL A 220 0.78 -8.26 1.34
C VAL A 220 1.28 -9.68 1.10
N MET A 221 2.41 -10.04 1.69
CA MET A 221 2.95 -11.40 1.63
C MET A 221 1.98 -12.41 2.27
N ARG A 222 1.35 -12.05 3.39
CA ARG A 222 0.39 -12.93 4.09
C ARG A 222 -0.90 -13.16 3.31
N LYS A 223 -1.22 -12.28 2.37
CA LYS A 223 -2.37 -12.43 1.44
C LYS A 223 -2.06 -13.30 0.23
N THR A 224 -0.80 -13.68 0.01
CA THR A 224 -0.34 -14.42 -1.17
C THR A 224 0.37 -15.73 -0.84
N ILE A 225 0.95 -15.83 0.35
CA ILE A 225 1.66 -17.02 0.86
C ILE A 225 0.77 -17.77 1.84
N ASP A 226 0.81 -19.10 1.82
CA ASP A 226 0.18 -19.93 2.84
C ASP A 226 0.72 -19.55 4.24
N PRO A 227 -0.13 -19.42 5.28
CA PRO A 227 0.32 -18.96 6.60
C PRO A 227 1.41 -19.81 7.25
N GLU A 228 1.39 -21.14 7.12
CA GLU A 228 2.41 -21.99 7.71
C GLU A 228 3.72 -21.89 6.93
N LEU A 229 3.63 -21.85 5.60
CA LEU A 229 4.79 -21.60 4.74
C LEU A 229 5.41 -20.22 5.00
N PHE A 230 4.59 -19.19 5.23
CA PHE A 230 5.08 -17.86 5.60
C PHE A 230 5.94 -17.93 6.86
N TYR A 231 5.48 -18.58 7.93
CA TYR A 231 6.27 -18.72 9.15
C TYR A 231 7.44 -19.70 9.03
N GLN A 232 7.39 -20.66 8.10
CA GLN A 232 8.55 -21.47 7.77
C GLN A 232 9.66 -20.61 7.14
N CYS A 233 9.29 -19.69 6.25
CA CYS A 233 10.22 -18.76 5.61
C CYS A 233 10.67 -17.64 6.56
N PHE A 234 9.81 -17.20 7.48
CA PHE A 234 10.02 -16.08 8.41
C PHE A 234 9.69 -16.48 9.86
N PRO A 235 10.49 -17.36 10.49
CA PRO A 235 10.16 -17.92 11.80
C PRO A 235 10.17 -16.89 12.94
N ASP A 236 10.97 -15.83 12.83
CA ASP A 236 11.00 -14.74 13.83
C ASP A 236 9.70 -13.93 13.83
N LEU A 237 9.03 -13.81 12.68
CA LEU A 237 7.76 -13.09 12.58
C LEU A 237 6.64 -13.78 13.37
N ARG A 238 6.70 -15.09 13.57
CA ARG A 238 5.75 -15.81 14.44
C ARG A 238 5.84 -15.30 15.88
N VAL A 239 7.06 -15.17 16.40
CA VAL A 239 7.32 -14.69 17.76
C VAL A 239 6.86 -13.24 17.90
N LYS A 240 7.22 -12.38 16.95
CA LYS A 240 6.79 -10.98 16.92
C LYS A 240 5.27 -10.82 16.87
N ASP A 241 4.57 -11.65 16.10
CA ASP A 241 3.12 -11.64 16.04
C ASP A 241 2.48 -12.00 17.39
N GLU A 242 3.03 -12.99 18.10
CA GLU A 242 2.59 -13.41 19.43
C GLU A 242 2.83 -12.31 20.49
N GLU A 243 3.96 -11.62 20.41
CA GLU A 243 4.29 -10.47 21.26
C GLU A 243 3.34 -9.31 21.00
N PHE A 244 3.12 -8.94 19.74
CA PHE A 244 2.18 -7.87 19.38
C PHE A 244 0.76 -8.20 19.82
N LYS A 245 0.29 -9.44 19.61
CA LYS A 245 -1.01 -9.89 20.09
C LYS A 245 -1.14 -9.77 21.60
N SER A 246 -0.08 -10.04 22.35
CA SER A 246 -0.05 -9.88 23.81
C SER A 246 -0.21 -8.41 24.22
N ILE A 247 0.40 -7.48 23.47
CA ILE A 247 0.21 -6.03 23.67
C ILE A 247 -1.25 -5.66 23.40
N LEU A 248 -1.84 -6.11 22.27
CA LEU A 248 -3.24 -5.81 21.95
C LEU A 248 -4.22 -6.30 23.03
N VAL A 249 -3.95 -7.48 23.60
CA VAL A 249 -4.72 -8.05 24.72
C VAL A 249 -4.54 -7.24 26.00
N GLN A 250 -3.32 -6.80 26.30
CA GLN A 250 -3.06 -5.93 27.44
C GLN A 250 -3.84 -4.61 27.30
N GLN A 251 -3.75 -3.96 26.14
CA GLN A 251 -4.45 -2.70 25.86
C GLN A 251 -5.97 -2.86 25.83
N ALA A 252 -6.50 -4.08 25.63
CA ALA A 252 -7.94 -4.36 25.66
C ALA A 252 -8.59 -4.19 27.04
N ASN A 253 -7.79 -4.22 28.10
CA ASN A 253 -8.28 -4.02 29.46
C ASN A 253 -8.23 -2.55 29.90
N ASN A 254 -7.68 -1.67 29.07
CA ASN A 254 -7.59 -0.24 29.34
C ASN A 254 -8.84 0.48 28.83
N THR A 255 -9.09 1.67 29.36
CA THR A 255 -10.08 2.59 28.79
C THR A 255 -9.65 3.07 27.40
N VAL A 256 -10.59 3.62 26.62
CA VAL A 256 -10.30 4.20 25.30
C VAL A 256 -9.24 5.30 25.41
N GLU A 257 -9.35 6.16 26.42
CA GLU A 257 -8.39 7.25 26.71
C GLU A 257 -6.97 6.70 26.91
N GLU A 258 -6.81 5.74 27.83
CA GLU A 258 -5.52 5.11 28.12
C GLU A 258 -4.94 4.37 26.91
N CYS A 259 -5.80 3.72 26.11
CA CYS A 259 -5.38 3.01 24.91
C CYS A 259 -4.91 3.98 23.83
N LEU A 260 -5.62 5.11 23.62
CA LEU A 260 -5.20 6.16 22.69
C LEU A 260 -3.89 6.79 23.13
N ASP A 261 -3.74 7.13 24.41
CA ASP A 261 -2.49 7.70 24.95
C ASP A 261 -1.30 6.77 24.73
N TYR A 262 -1.50 5.46 24.93
CA TYR A 262 -0.48 4.46 24.68
C TYR A 262 -0.02 4.47 23.22
N TRP A 263 -0.95 4.45 22.27
CA TRP A 263 -0.63 4.38 20.84
C TRP A 263 -0.10 5.69 20.28
N VAL A 264 -0.61 6.83 20.74
CA VAL A 264 -0.05 8.15 20.43
C VAL A 264 1.42 8.19 20.80
N GLU A 265 1.78 7.77 22.01
CA GLU A 265 3.17 7.71 22.43
C GLU A 265 3.98 6.70 21.62
N ALA A 266 3.39 5.55 21.27
CA ALA A 266 4.03 4.53 20.45
C ALA A 266 4.37 5.01 19.02
N PHE A 267 3.56 5.91 18.46
CA PHE A 267 3.72 6.43 17.09
C PHE A 267 4.70 7.59 16.95
N LYS A 268 5.09 8.25 18.05
CA LYS A 268 6.05 9.38 18.00
C LYS A 268 7.41 9.05 17.37
N SER A 269 7.81 7.77 17.37
CA SER A 269 9.02 7.32 16.71
C SER A 269 8.96 5.84 16.36
N GLU A 270 9.42 5.47 15.16
CA GLU A 270 9.62 4.06 14.77
C GLU A 270 10.62 3.33 15.67
N PHE A 271 11.56 4.06 16.28
CA PHE A 271 12.55 3.51 17.23
C PHE A 271 12.00 3.41 18.66
N ASN A 272 10.77 3.84 18.90
CA ASN A 272 10.14 3.69 20.21
C ASN A 272 10.00 2.20 20.54
N LYS A 273 10.32 1.81 21.78
CA LYS A 273 10.12 0.44 22.29
C LYS A 273 8.68 -0.04 22.27
N LYS A 274 7.73 0.89 22.16
CA LYS A 274 6.30 0.61 22.03
C LYS A 274 5.83 0.58 20.57
N SER A 275 6.69 0.97 19.63
CA SER A 275 6.31 1.12 18.23
C SER A 275 5.86 -0.22 17.63
N PRO A 276 4.77 -0.26 16.83
CA PRO A 276 4.35 -1.49 16.14
C PRO A 276 5.45 -2.04 15.21
N TYR A 277 6.33 -1.17 14.69
CA TYR A 277 7.42 -1.55 13.79
C TYR A 277 8.41 -2.55 14.41
N GLN A 278 8.54 -2.57 15.75
CA GLN A 278 9.38 -3.57 16.44
C GLN A 278 8.89 -5.00 16.22
N TYR A 279 7.60 -5.16 15.94
CA TYR A 279 6.94 -6.42 15.69
C TYR A 279 6.68 -6.66 14.20
N THR A 280 7.28 -5.83 13.32
CA THR A 280 7.00 -5.85 11.87
C THR A 280 5.49 -5.64 11.61
N LYS A 281 4.90 -4.70 12.35
CA LYS A 281 3.52 -4.21 12.22
C LYS A 281 3.52 -2.74 11.88
N THR A 282 2.37 -2.28 11.41
CA THR A 282 2.14 -0.90 10.97
C THR A 282 1.11 -0.22 11.85
N GLU A 283 0.94 1.08 11.68
CA GLU A 283 -0.15 1.83 12.31
C GLU A 283 -1.52 1.30 11.88
N TYR A 284 -1.64 0.73 10.67
CA TYR A 284 -2.86 0.09 10.20
C TYR A 284 -3.30 -1.05 11.12
N ASP A 285 -2.38 -1.93 11.53
CA ASP A 285 -2.69 -3.04 12.45
C ASP A 285 -3.20 -2.53 13.81
N VAL A 286 -2.66 -1.39 14.25
CA VAL A 286 -3.08 -0.74 15.50
C VAL A 286 -4.47 -0.13 15.35
N PHE A 287 -4.72 0.67 14.31
CA PHE A 287 -6.03 1.29 14.09
C PHE A 287 -7.14 0.24 13.90
N LEU A 288 -6.86 -0.84 13.17
CA LEU A 288 -7.77 -1.98 13.05
C LEU A 288 -8.11 -2.59 14.43
N SER A 289 -7.14 -2.65 15.34
CA SER A 289 -7.39 -3.14 16.71
C SER A 289 -8.25 -2.18 17.55
N LEU A 290 -8.22 -0.88 17.24
CA LEU A 290 -9.00 0.15 17.93
C LEU A 290 -10.46 0.20 17.49
N GLU A 291 -10.80 -0.34 16.32
CA GLU A 291 -12.18 -0.41 15.80
C GLU A 291 -13.19 -1.00 16.80
N ARG A 292 -12.73 -1.93 17.66
CA ARG A 292 -13.56 -2.55 18.71
C ARG A 292 -14.21 -1.55 19.66
N TYR A 293 -13.61 -0.38 19.85
CA TYR A 293 -14.13 0.69 20.69
C TYR A 293 -15.15 1.58 19.97
N SER A 294 -15.26 1.45 18.64
CA SER A 294 -16.33 2.02 17.81
C SER A 294 -16.70 3.47 18.23
N ARG A 295 -17.93 3.67 18.70
CA ARG A 295 -18.46 4.97 19.13
C ARG A 295 -17.65 5.63 20.25
N GLU A 296 -17.12 4.87 21.20
CA GLU A 296 -16.35 5.45 22.31
C GLU A 296 -15.01 6.02 21.81
N LEU A 297 -14.37 5.35 20.85
CA LEU A 297 -13.18 5.88 20.17
C LEU A 297 -13.49 7.18 19.43
N ALA A 298 -14.57 7.19 18.66
CA ALA A 298 -14.96 8.36 17.88
C ALA A 298 -15.24 9.58 18.78
N LYS A 299 -15.95 9.39 19.89
CA LYS A 299 -16.21 10.46 20.87
C LYS A 299 -14.91 11.01 21.47
N GLU A 300 -13.98 10.13 21.83
CA GLU A 300 -12.70 10.53 22.41
C GLU A 300 -11.84 11.29 21.40
N CYS A 301 -11.71 10.79 20.16
CA CYS A 301 -10.96 11.46 19.09
C CYS A 301 -11.51 12.86 18.79
N VAL A 302 -12.83 13.00 18.64
CA VAL A 302 -13.47 14.29 18.37
C VAL A 302 -13.32 15.26 19.55
N SER A 303 -13.46 14.78 20.78
CA SER A 303 -13.23 15.58 21.99
C SER A 303 -11.81 16.16 22.01
N ARG A 304 -10.79 15.32 21.74
CA ARG A 304 -9.38 15.74 21.69
C ARG A 304 -9.09 16.69 20.53
N LEU A 305 -9.68 16.45 19.36
CA LEU A 305 -9.58 17.35 18.22
C LEU A 305 -10.16 18.73 18.53
N HIS A 306 -11.34 18.80 19.14
CA HIS A 306 -11.91 20.08 19.60
C HIS A 306 -10.99 20.80 20.60
N GLN A 307 -10.41 20.07 21.55
CA GLN A 307 -9.49 20.67 22.53
C GLN A 307 -8.21 21.19 21.87
N LYS A 308 -7.64 20.46 20.91
CA LYS A 308 -6.40 20.82 20.22
C LYS A 308 -6.62 22.01 19.28
N LEU A 309 -7.66 21.96 18.45
CA LEU A 309 -7.96 22.97 17.43
C LEU A 309 -8.62 24.22 18.03
N GLY A 310 -9.35 24.09 19.15
CA GLY A 310 -10.02 25.22 19.80
C GLY A 310 -9.09 26.28 20.40
N ASN A 311 -7.79 25.98 20.51
CA ASN A 311 -6.77 26.94 20.92
C ASN A 311 -6.10 27.66 19.73
N GLY A 312 -6.57 27.43 18.50
CA GLY A 312 -5.96 27.88 17.25
C GLY A 312 -4.71 27.06 16.88
N LEU A 313 -4.36 27.01 15.59
CA LEU A 313 -3.15 26.33 15.10
C LEU A 313 -1.84 27.09 15.41
N GLU A 314 -1.55 27.40 16.68
CA GLU A 314 -0.31 28.09 17.09
C GLU A 314 0.93 27.16 17.09
N ASP A 315 2.15 27.75 17.13
CA ASP A 315 3.48 27.12 16.95
C ASP A 315 3.83 25.87 17.81
N ASN A 316 2.95 25.41 18.71
CA ASN A 316 3.17 24.26 19.61
C ASN A 316 2.16 23.10 19.42
N LEU A 317 1.40 23.05 18.33
CA LEU A 317 0.56 21.87 18.10
C LEU A 317 1.40 20.63 17.80
N ASP A 318 1.10 19.58 18.57
CA ASP A 318 1.49 18.22 18.22
C ASP A 318 0.62 17.77 17.04
N LEU A 319 1.06 18.10 15.82
CA LEU A 319 0.37 17.75 14.58
C LEU A 319 0.26 16.23 14.41
N ASP A 320 1.26 15.48 14.88
CA ASP A 320 1.24 14.01 14.84
C ASP A 320 0.00 13.49 15.60
N GLU A 321 -0.29 14.03 16.78
CA GLU A 321 -1.52 13.68 17.51
C GLU A 321 -2.81 13.97 16.73
N ILE A 322 -2.90 15.13 16.07
CA ILE A 322 -4.08 15.47 15.26
C ILE A 322 -4.26 14.45 14.14
N PHE A 323 -3.20 14.16 13.39
CA PHE A 323 -3.25 13.17 12.31
C PHE A 323 -3.62 11.78 12.83
N ILE A 324 -3.17 11.38 14.03
CA ILE A 324 -3.58 10.13 14.67
C ILE A 324 -5.08 10.11 14.97
N TYR A 325 -5.63 11.18 15.55
CA TYR A 325 -7.06 11.24 15.88
C TYR A 325 -7.94 11.26 14.62
N VAL A 326 -7.56 12.02 13.61
CA VAL A 326 -8.25 12.03 12.30
C VAL A 326 -8.17 10.66 11.66
N LYS A 327 -7.00 10.00 11.69
CA LYS A 327 -6.85 8.67 11.13
C LYS A 327 -7.66 7.61 11.89
N ALA A 328 -7.70 7.68 13.22
CA ALA A 328 -8.54 6.79 14.01
C ALA A 328 -10.03 6.94 13.66
N LEU A 329 -10.51 8.16 13.38
CA LEU A 329 -11.89 8.40 12.94
C LEU A 329 -12.21 7.71 11.62
N GLU A 330 -11.28 7.62 10.67
CA GLU A 330 -11.46 6.91 9.39
C GLU A 330 -11.86 5.43 9.60
N PHE A 331 -11.46 4.81 10.71
CA PHE A 331 -11.75 3.40 11.01
C PHE A 331 -13.10 3.19 11.74
N VAL A 332 -13.65 4.22 12.38
CA VAL A 332 -14.85 4.06 13.25
C VAL A 332 -16.05 4.90 12.86
N VAL A 333 -15.89 5.90 11.97
CA VAL A 333 -16.97 6.86 11.69
C VAL A 333 -18.23 6.22 11.09
N HIS A 334 -18.10 5.14 10.32
CA HIS A 334 -19.24 4.48 9.66
C HIS A 334 -20.27 3.89 10.64
N ASN A 335 -19.90 3.74 11.91
CA ASN A 335 -20.75 3.26 12.99
C ASN A 335 -21.15 4.37 13.97
N SER A 336 -20.94 5.63 13.59
CA SER A 336 -21.17 6.78 14.45
C SER A 336 -22.59 7.31 14.33
N ASP A 337 -23.01 8.06 15.35
CA ASP A 337 -24.32 8.72 15.38
C ASP A 337 -24.24 10.17 14.89
N ASP A 338 -25.40 10.81 14.78
CA ASP A 338 -25.52 12.21 14.39
C ASP A 338 -24.71 13.16 15.30
N GLU A 339 -24.49 12.78 16.57
CA GLU A 339 -23.70 13.58 17.52
C GLU A 339 -22.25 13.71 17.05
N ILE A 340 -21.60 12.58 16.74
CA ILE A 340 -20.21 12.53 16.24
C ILE A 340 -20.10 13.23 14.88
N ILE A 341 -21.03 12.96 13.96
CA ILE A 341 -21.04 13.57 12.62
C ILE A 341 -21.14 15.10 12.74
N ASN A 342 -22.01 15.61 13.62
CA ASN A 342 -22.15 17.04 13.84
C ASN A 342 -20.90 17.65 14.47
N SER A 343 -20.25 16.97 15.40
CA SER A 343 -18.99 17.46 15.95
C SER A 343 -17.84 17.49 14.92
N CYS A 344 -17.74 16.50 14.02
CA CYS A 344 -16.82 16.56 12.89
C CYS A 344 -17.11 17.75 11.96
N LYS A 345 -18.39 18.09 11.72
CA LYS A 345 -18.77 19.29 10.96
C LYS A 345 -18.33 20.59 11.64
N LEU A 346 -18.45 20.67 12.96
CA LEU A 346 -17.97 21.83 13.73
C LEU A 346 -16.44 21.96 13.68
N ILE A 347 -15.72 20.84 13.67
CA ILE A 347 -14.27 20.83 13.44
C ILE A 347 -13.95 21.37 12.03
N LEU A 348 -14.66 20.91 11.00
CA LEU A 348 -14.50 21.43 9.63
C LEU A 348 -14.77 22.92 9.52
N GLU A 349 -15.83 23.43 10.16
CA GLU A 349 -16.10 24.87 10.19
C GLU A 349 -14.96 25.65 10.84
N THR A 350 -14.28 25.07 11.82
CA THR A 350 -13.11 25.71 12.45
C THR A 350 -11.94 25.74 11.47
N LEU A 351 -11.61 24.61 10.86
CA LEU A 351 -10.48 24.46 9.93
C LEU A 351 -10.67 25.25 8.62
N ASP A 352 -11.88 25.30 8.06
CA ASP A 352 -12.17 26.02 6.82
C ASP A 352 -12.09 27.56 6.99
N ASN A 353 -12.08 28.06 8.23
CA ASN A 353 -11.79 29.46 8.52
C ASN A 353 -10.28 29.78 8.57
N GLU A 354 -9.44 28.75 8.63
CA GLU A 354 -7.99 28.86 8.57
C GLU A 354 -7.52 28.59 7.13
N SER A 355 -6.54 29.36 6.65
CA SER A 355 -6.09 29.30 5.26
C SER A 355 -4.70 28.69 5.10
N ASP A 356 -4.17 28.09 6.16
CA ASP A 356 -2.87 27.42 6.11
C ASP A 356 -3.02 26.02 5.49
N GLU A 357 -1.92 25.54 4.90
CA GLU A 357 -1.87 24.26 4.18
C GLU A 357 -2.22 23.06 5.07
N ILE A 358 -1.89 23.11 6.35
CA ILE A 358 -2.15 22.03 7.30
C ILE A 358 -3.64 21.94 7.58
N SER A 359 -4.30 23.07 7.84
CA SER A 359 -5.76 23.14 7.98
C SER A 359 -6.48 22.59 6.75
N VAL A 360 -6.04 22.96 5.55
CA VAL A 360 -6.63 22.48 4.30
C VAL A 360 -6.49 20.95 4.19
N SER A 361 -5.32 20.40 4.54
CA SER A 361 -5.04 18.96 4.54
C SER A 361 -5.95 18.21 5.52
N ILE A 362 -6.05 18.67 6.77
CA ILE A 362 -6.91 18.05 7.79
C ILE A 362 -8.39 18.15 7.39
N SER A 363 -8.82 19.31 6.86
CA SER A 363 -10.18 19.51 6.36
C SER A 363 -10.52 18.53 5.25
N LYS A 364 -9.59 18.27 4.32
CA LYS A 364 -9.76 17.30 3.23
C LYS A 364 -9.98 15.89 3.80
N ASP A 365 -9.16 15.46 4.75
CA ASP A 365 -9.29 14.14 5.39
C ASP A 365 -10.63 13.99 6.12
N ILE A 366 -11.05 14.97 6.92
CA ILE A 366 -12.34 14.91 7.64
C ILE A 366 -13.53 14.93 6.67
N LYS A 367 -13.46 15.70 5.58
CA LYS A 367 -14.49 15.67 4.51
C LYS A 367 -14.59 14.28 3.88
N GLU A 368 -13.46 13.63 3.61
CA GLU A 368 -13.45 12.26 3.09
C GLU A 368 -14.09 11.26 4.06
N ILE A 369 -13.78 11.37 5.36
CA ILE A 369 -14.37 10.55 6.42
C ILE A 369 -15.90 10.72 6.45
N LEU A 370 -16.39 11.95 6.39
CA LEU A 370 -17.83 12.26 6.41
C LEU A 370 -18.58 11.84 5.14
N ASN A 371 -17.93 11.76 3.98
CA ASN A 371 -18.59 11.32 2.75
C ASN A 371 -18.91 9.82 2.73
N VAL A 372 -18.28 9.05 3.62
CA VAL A 372 -18.43 7.59 3.70
C VAL A 372 -19.21 7.19 4.98
N ALA A 373 -19.40 8.11 5.93
CA ALA A 373 -20.29 7.95 7.09
C ALA A 373 -21.75 8.18 6.70
#